data_AF-A0A3M3Z3H2-F1
#
_entry.id   AF-A0A3M3Z3H2-F1
#
_cell.length_a   1.000
_cell.length_b   1.000
_cell.length_c   1.000
_cell.angle_alpha   90.00
_cell.angle_beta   90.00
_cell.angle_gamma   90.00
#
_symmetry.space_group_name_H-M   'P 1'
#
loop_
_entity.id
_entity.type
_entity.pdbx_description
1 polymer ?
#
loop_
_entity_poly.entity_id
_entity_poly.type
_entity_poly.pdbx_seq_one_letter_code
_entity_poly.pdbx_strand_id
1 'polypeptide(L)' 'TTMLGEADAGILFHAPDNVIREFPQFPAVHTFEDLKKEFIKASNRDLVL' A
#
# COMPACT_ATOMS: atom_id res chain seq x y z
N THR A 1 -16.38 -7.57 9.14
CA THR A 1 -15.02 -7.18 9.52
C THR A 1 -14.05 -7.71 8.49
N THR A 2 -13.73 -6.87 7.51
CA THR A 2 -12.81 -7.18 6.40
C THR A 2 -11.40 -6.74 6.80
N MET A 3 -10.40 -7.60 6.58
CA MET A 3 -8.99 -7.47 7.01
C MET A 3 -8.33 -6.10 6.76
N LEU A 4 -8.81 -5.30 5.79
CA LEU A 4 -8.24 -4.00 5.46
C LEU A 4 -8.61 -2.86 6.44
N GLY A 5 -9.60 -3.07 7.32
CA GLY A 5 -9.97 -2.07 8.33
C GLY A 5 -9.08 -2.08 9.58
N GLU A 6 -8.23 -3.09 9.75
CA GLU A 6 -7.39 -3.29 10.94
C GLU A 6 -5.90 -2.99 10.71
N ALA A 7 -5.48 -2.69 9.48
CA ALA A 7 -4.09 -2.37 9.17
C ALA A 7 -3.84 -0.85 9.27
N ASP A 8 -2.83 -0.45 10.03
CA ASP A 8 -2.42 0.96 10.19
C ASP A 8 -2.01 1.63 8.85
N ALA A 9 -1.61 0.84 7.84
CA ALA A 9 -1.35 1.29 6.48
C ALA A 9 -1.63 0.16 5.47
N GLY A 10 -2.36 0.47 4.39
CA GLY A 10 -2.66 -0.45 3.29
C GLY A 10 -1.99 -0.01 1.98
N ILE A 11 -1.47 -0.95 1.19
CA ILE A 11 -0.86 -0.69 -0.12
C ILE A 11 -1.50 -1.66 -1.12
N LEU A 12 -1.98 -1.13 -2.23
CA LEU A 12 -2.56 -1.91 -3.32
C LEU A 12 -1.44 -2.36 -4.27
N PHE A 13 -1.08 -3.65 -4.25
CA PHE A 13 -0.06 -4.20 -5.15
C PHE A 13 -0.71 -4.96 -6.32
N HIS A 14 -0.38 -4.60 -7.56
CA HIS A 14 -1.01 -5.18 -8.76
C HIS A 14 -2.55 -5.17 -8.72
N ALA A 15 -3.13 -4.13 -8.11
CA ALA A 15 -4.58 -4.02 -8.03
C ALA A 15 -5.18 -3.60 -9.38
N PRO A 16 -6.34 -4.15 -9.76
CA PRO A 16 -7.10 -3.69 -10.92
C PRO A 16 -7.75 -2.33 -10.68
N ASP A 17 -8.03 -1.58 -11.76
CA ASP A 17 -8.51 -0.18 -11.70
C ASP A 17 -9.81 0.02 -10.90
N ASN A 18 -10.68 -0.99 -10.87
CA ASN A 18 -11.92 -0.95 -10.09
C ASN A 18 -11.62 -0.88 -8.59
N VAL A 19 -10.65 -1.65 -8.11
CA VAL A 19 -10.22 -1.66 -6.70
C VAL A 19 -9.49 -0.35 -6.36
N ILE A 20 -8.68 0.18 -7.27
CA ILE A 20 -8.01 1.48 -7.06
C ILE A 20 -9.05 2.61 -6.92
N ARG A 21 -10.13 2.56 -7.72
CA ARG A 21 -11.24 3.53 -7.62
C ARG A 21 -12.09 3.35 -6.37
N GLU A 22 -12.26 2.12 -5.90
CA GLU A 22 -13.02 1.80 -4.70
C GLU A 22 -12.25 2.16 -3.42
N PHE A 23 -10.91 2.10 -3.47
CA PHE A 23 -10.04 2.41 -2.36
C PHE A 23 -8.93 3.41 -2.72
N PRO A 24 -9.28 4.66 -3.11
CA PRO A 24 -8.31 5.67 -3.54
C PRO A 24 -7.39 6.15 -2.40
N GLN A 25 -7.74 5.84 -1.14
CA GLN A 25 -6.93 6.15 0.03
C GLN A 25 -5.66 5.28 0.14
N PHE A 26 -5.60 4.14 -0.55
CA PHE A 26 -4.43 3.26 -0.52
C PHE A 26 -3.55 3.48 -1.76
N PRO A 27 -2.24 3.73 -1.60
CA PRO A 27 -1.33 3.84 -2.74
C PRO A 27 -1.32 2.55 -3.55
N ALA A 28 -1.51 2.67 -4.86
CA ALA A 28 -1.46 1.55 -5.79
C ALA A 28 -0.12 1.51 -6.53
N VAL A 29 0.58 0.39 -6.41
CA VAL A 29 1.91 0.17 -7.00
C VAL A 29 1.94 -1.13 -7.78
N HIS A 30 2.76 -1.16 -8.84
CA HIS A 30 2.85 -2.29 -9.78
C HIS A 30 4.26 -2.85 -9.91
N THR A 31 5.22 -2.36 -9.11
CA THR A 31 6.60 -2.84 -9.08
C THR A 31 7.02 -3.14 -7.65
N PHE A 32 7.91 -4.11 -7.48
CA PHE A 32 8.45 -4.44 -6.15
C PHE A 32 9.29 -3.31 -5.56
N GLU A 33 9.95 -2.51 -6.40
CA GLU A 33 10.73 -1.35 -5.96
C GLU A 33 9.82 -0.26 -5.40
N ASP A 34 8.68 0.01 -6.04
CA ASP A 34 7.71 0.98 -5.53
C ASP A 34 7.00 0.45 -4.28
N LEU A 35 6.73 -0.86 -4.23
CA LEU A 35 6.21 -1.51 -3.02
C LEU A 35 7.15 -1.31 -1.83
N LYS A 36 8.47 -1.52 -2.00
CA LYS A 36 9.46 -1.28 -0.93
C LYS A 36 9.47 0.17 -0.47
N LYS A 37 9.40 1.13 -1.39
CA LYS A 37 9.36 2.57 -1.05
C LYS A 37 8.11 2.92 -0.24
N GLU A 38 6.95 2.42 -0.66
CA GLU A 38 5.70 2.65 0.08
C GLU A 38 5.72 1.96 1.45
N PHE A 39 6.35 0.79 1.58
CA PHE A 39 6.58 0.14 2.87
C PHE A 39 7.49 0.95 3.80
N ILE A 40 8.57 1.53 3.27
CA ILE A 40 9.47 2.40 4.04
C ILE A 40 8.71 3.65 4.50
N LYS A 41 7.95 4.28 3.60
CA LYS A 41 7.14 5.46 3.88
C LYS A 41 6.04 5.22 4.92
N ALA A 42 5.43 4.04 4.88
CA ALA A 42 4.43 3.60 5.85
C ALA A 42 5.06 3.14 7.19
N SER A 43 6.38 2.90 7.23
CA SER A 43 7.04 2.48 8.47
C SER A 43 7.31 3.67 9.37
N ASN A 44 6.93 3.55 10.64
CA ASN A 44 7.32 4.50 11.68
C ASN A 44 8.78 4.32 12.16
N ARG A 45 9.59 3.60 11.37
CA ARG A 45 10.99 3.25 11.66
C ARG A 45 11.86 3.77 10.52
N ASP A 46 13.04 4.24 10.86
CA ASP A 46 14.03 4.68 9.86
C ASP A 46 14.59 3.44 9.13
N LEU A 47 14.11 3.20 7.92
CA LEU A 47 14.51 2.08 7.06
C LEU A 47 15.22 2.64 5.83
N VAL A 48 16.41 2.12 5.55
CA VAL A 48 17.22 2.51 4.39
C VAL A 48 17.15 1.39 3.36
N LEU A 49 16.90 1.73 2.10
CA LEU A 49 16.80 0.80 0.96
C LEU A 49 18.19 0.30 0.52
#